data_AF-F8E5W2-F1
#
_entry.id   AF-F8E5W2-F1
#
_cell.length_a   1.000
_cell.length_b   1.000
_cell.length_c   1.000
_cell.angle_alpha   90.00
_cell.angle_beta   90.00
_cell.angle_gamma   90.00
#
_symmetry.space_group_name_H-M   'P 1'
#
loop_
_entity.id
_entity.type
_entity.pdbx_description
1 polymer ?
#
loop_
_entity_poly.entity_id
_entity_poly.type
_entity_poly.pdbx_seq_one_letter_code
_entity_poly.pdbx_strand_id
1 'polypeptide(L)'
;MRKLVLLSLVLCFSLVFSLPVFSKTFVTIGTGGVTGVYYPTGGAISKMVNSKADEYGIKATVESTGGSVYNINAVLAGNLAFGICQSDRQFQAVNGLAEWKNRGPQKDLRSVFSIHPESVTLVASVASGIKSPEDLKGKRVNLGNPGSGQLQNSKDVLSAFGMTPEDVQAAYVKAVEAPGLLQDERLDAFFYTVGHPAGNIKEATSGRIKVRIVPVDGEPIEKLIEKKPYYAIGKIDMSNYPMAANADAGMVPSLGVKATLVTRASLDEDIVYAITKEVFENFEQFKSLHPAYSVLSKKDMLQGLSAPLHKGAVKYYKEAGLLKYVDPDLY
;
A
#
# COMPACT_ATOMS: atom_id res chain seq x y z
N MET A 1 -84.71 -22.81 -15.53
CA MET A 1 -84.35 -21.88 -14.43
C MET A 1 -84.09 -22.73 -13.19
N ARG A 2 -82.97 -22.77 -12.48
CA ARG A 2 -81.72 -21.99 -12.36
C ARG A 2 -80.59 -22.97 -11.99
N LYS A 3 -79.39 -22.58 -12.38
CA LYS A 3 -78.09 -23.27 -12.46
C LYS A 3 -77.61 -23.98 -11.16
N LEU A 4 -77.11 -25.21 -11.33
CA LEU A 4 -76.06 -25.80 -10.48
C LEU A 4 -74.77 -25.00 -10.69
N VAL A 5 -74.08 -24.65 -9.61
CA VAL A 5 -72.70 -24.15 -9.64
C VAL A 5 -71.86 -25.14 -8.83
N LEU A 6 -71.14 -26.01 -9.53
CA LEU A 6 -70.03 -26.78 -8.97
C LEU A 6 -68.90 -25.79 -8.65
N LEU A 7 -68.54 -25.68 -7.37
CA LEU A 7 -67.34 -24.98 -6.94
C LEU A 7 -66.18 -25.99 -6.95
N SER A 8 -65.45 -26.05 -8.07
CA SER A 8 -64.19 -26.79 -8.14
C SER A 8 -63.10 -25.95 -7.47
N LEU A 9 -62.72 -26.31 -6.23
CA LEU A 9 -61.53 -25.77 -5.57
C LEU A 9 -60.28 -26.33 -6.29
N VAL A 10 -59.73 -25.54 -7.22
CA VAL A 10 -58.38 -25.78 -7.74
C VAL A 10 -57.40 -25.22 -6.71
N LEU A 11 -56.85 -26.11 -5.88
CA LEU A 11 -55.76 -25.80 -4.96
C LEU A 11 -54.48 -25.62 -5.78
N CYS A 12 -54.22 -24.41 -6.28
CA CYS A 12 -52.94 -24.07 -6.88
C CYS A 12 -51.84 -24.09 -5.80
N PHE A 13 -51.12 -25.20 -5.72
CA PHE A 13 -49.84 -25.29 -5.02
C PHE A 13 -48.82 -24.43 -5.79
N SER A 14 -48.72 -23.16 -5.45
CA SER A 14 -47.61 -22.31 -5.89
C SER A 14 -46.35 -22.79 -5.17
N LEU A 15 -45.58 -23.67 -5.81
CA LEU A 15 -44.18 -23.90 -5.45
C LEU A 15 -43.44 -22.58 -5.65
N VAL A 16 -43.29 -21.82 -4.56
CA VAL A 16 -42.31 -20.74 -4.50
C VAL A 16 -40.95 -21.43 -4.49
N PHE A 17 -40.33 -21.55 -5.67
CA PHE A 17 -38.91 -21.85 -5.76
C PHE A 17 -38.17 -20.66 -5.15
N SER A 18 -37.80 -20.75 -3.88
CA SER A 18 -36.78 -19.90 -3.30
C SER A 18 -35.46 -20.24 -4.00
N LEU A 19 -35.17 -19.53 -5.09
CA LEU A 19 -33.82 -19.52 -5.65
C LEU A 19 -32.88 -19.08 -4.52
N PRO A 20 -31.80 -19.83 -4.23
CA PRO A 20 -30.81 -19.36 -3.27
C PRO A 20 -30.23 -18.07 -3.83
N VAL A 21 -30.60 -16.94 -3.21
CA VAL A 21 -29.90 -15.68 -3.41
C VAL A 21 -28.55 -15.88 -2.74
N PHE A 22 -27.53 -16.22 -3.52
CA PHE A 22 -26.14 -16.17 -3.07
C PHE A 22 -25.82 -14.71 -2.76
N SER A 23 -25.92 -14.35 -1.47
CA SER A 23 -25.53 -13.03 -1.00
C SER A 23 -24.03 -12.88 -1.22
N LYS A 24 -23.63 -11.80 -1.91
CA LYS A 24 -22.21 -11.48 -2.09
C LYS A 24 -21.56 -11.20 -0.74
N THR A 25 -20.36 -11.71 -0.54
CA THR A 25 -19.52 -11.37 0.60
C THR A 25 -18.86 -10.03 0.35
N PHE A 26 -19.06 -9.08 1.26
CA PHE A 26 -18.45 -7.76 1.17
C PHE A 26 -17.07 -7.79 1.84
N VAL A 27 -16.07 -7.29 1.12
CA VAL A 27 -14.70 -7.17 1.62
C VAL A 27 -14.21 -5.73 1.46
N THR A 28 -13.50 -5.23 2.45
CA THR A 28 -12.93 -3.89 2.43
C THR A 28 -11.41 -3.96 2.44
N ILE A 29 -10.78 -3.18 1.56
CA ILE A 29 -9.34 -3.05 1.44
C ILE A 29 -8.92 -1.70 2.04
N GLY A 30 -8.18 -1.73 3.15
CA GLY A 30 -7.54 -0.54 3.71
C GLY A 30 -6.39 -0.08 2.81
N THR A 31 -6.37 1.20 2.48
CA THR A 31 -5.40 1.76 1.53
C THR A 31 -4.51 2.83 2.18
N GLY A 32 -4.60 4.08 1.77
CA GLY A 32 -3.87 5.20 2.35
C GLY A 32 -4.54 6.50 1.94
N GLY A 33 -3.79 7.59 1.94
CA GLY A 33 -4.27 8.87 1.42
C GLY A 33 -4.63 8.78 -0.07
N VAL A 34 -5.66 9.51 -0.48
CA VAL A 34 -6.19 9.51 -1.86
C VAL A 34 -5.20 10.04 -2.90
N THR A 35 -4.17 10.81 -2.49
CA THR A 35 -3.11 11.34 -3.35
C THR A 35 -1.86 10.44 -3.43
N GLY A 36 -1.87 9.32 -2.70
CA GLY A 36 -0.86 8.26 -2.76
C GLY A 36 -1.19 7.17 -3.77
N VAL A 37 -0.40 6.10 -3.78
CA VAL A 37 -0.59 4.98 -4.72
C VAL A 37 -1.43 3.83 -4.13
N TYR A 38 -1.56 3.73 -2.81
CA TYR A 38 -2.37 2.66 -2.19
C TYR A 38 -3.86 2.78 -2.55
N TYR A 39 -4.40 4.00 -2.58
CA TYR A 39 -5.82 4.21 -2.90
C TYR A 39 -6.16 3.72 -4.32
N PRO A 40 -5.44 4.14 -5.39
CA PRO A 40 -5.66 3.56 -6.71
C PRO A 40 -5.31 2.06 -6.78
N THR A 41 -4.35 1.54 -6.01
CA THR A 41 -4.09 0.09 -5.95
C THR A 41 -5.27 -0.70 -5.42
N GLY A 42 -5.85 -0.29 -4.29
CA GLY A 42 -7.05 -0.91 -3.77
C GLY A 42 -8.19 -0.81 -4.77
N GLY A 43 -8.33 0.34 -5.44
CA GLY A 43 -9.35 0.58 -6.46
C GLY A 43 -9.17 -0.34 -7.68
N ALA A 44 -7.94 -0.59 -8.10
CA ALA A 44 -7.60 -1.51 -9.18
C ALA A 44 -8.01 -2.95 -8.83
N ILE A 45 -7.61 -3.44 -7.65
CA ILE A 45 -7.97 -4.78 -7.17
C ILE A 45 -9.49 -4.90 -7.04
N SER A 46 -10.14 -3.93 -6.40
CA SER A 46 -11.59 -3.88 -6.24
C SER A 46 -12.32 -3.91 -7.58
N LYS A 47 -11.88 -3.12 -8.56
CA LYS A 47 -12.46 -3.08 -9.91
C LYS A 47 -12.37 -4.42 -10.61
N MET A 48 -11.21 -5.09 -10.57
CA MET A 48 -11.02 -6.38 -11.21
C MET A 48 -11.94 -7.43 -10.59
N VAL A 49 -11.90 -7.57 -9.26
CA VAL A 49 -12.74 -8.55 -8.53
C VAL A 49 -14.22 -8.28 -8.72
N ASN A 50 -14.64 -7.01 -8.69
CA ASN A 50 -16.04 -6.65 -8.86
C ASN A 50 -16.56 -6.90 -10.28
N SER A 51 -15.70 -6.91 -11.30
CA SER A 51 -16.13 -7.29 -12.67
C SER A 51 -16.54 -8.76 -12.76
N LYS A 52 -16.10 -9.58 -11.81
CA LYS A 52 -16.47 -10.99 -11.64
C LYS A 52 -17.20 -11.26 -10.33
N ALA A 53 -17.94 -10.27 -9.82
CA ALA A 53 -18.60 -10.37 -8.52
C ALA A 53 -19.61 -11.53 -8.41
N ASP A 54 -20.25 -11.91 -9.53
CA ASP A 54 -21.19 -13.05 -9.56
C ASP A 54 -20.47 -14.40 -9.62
N GLU A 55 -19.28 -14.45 -10.25
CA GLU A 55 -18.44 -15.66 -10.31
C GLU A 55 -17.80 -15.95 -8.95
N TYR A 56 -17.21 -14.93 -8.33
CA TYR A 56 -16.53 -15.08 -7.04
C TYR A 56 -17.46 -14.97 -5.83
N GLY A 57 -18.67 -14.44 -6.01
CA GLY A 57 -19.55 -14.11 -4.88
C GLY A 57 -18.96 -13.03 -3.96
N ILE A 58 -18.07 -12.17 -4.47
CA ILE A 58 -17.35 -11.15 -3.69
C ILE A 58 -17.70 -9.75 -4.21
N LYS A 59 -17.89 -8.80 -3.29
CA LYS A 59 -17.93 -7.38 -3.61
C LYS A 59 -16.90 -6.62 -2.78
N ALA A 60 -15.87 -6.10 -3.44
CA ALA A 60 -14.77 -5.41 -2.82
C ALA A 60 -14.97 -3.89 -2.81
N THR A 61 -14.66 -3.24 -1.70
CA THR A 61 -14.59 -1.77 -1.55
C THR A 61 -13.25 -1.34 -1.00
N VAL A 62 -12.95 -0.04 -1.05
CA VAL A 62 -11.71 0.53 -0.54
C VAL A 62 -11.99 1.57 0.53
N GLU A 63 -11.11 1.65 1.51
CA GLU A 63 -11.13 2.67 2.56
C GLU A 63 -9.84 3.48 2.50
N SER A 64 -9.95 4.81 2.50
CA SER A 64 -8.80 5.69 2.68
C SER A 64 -8.43 5.73 4.16
N THR A 65 -7.16 5.47 4.48
CA THR A 65 -6.71 5.28 5.87
C THR A 65 -5.47 6.12 6.19
N GLY A 66 -5.04 6.04 7.46
CA GLY A 66 -3.78 6.64 7.91
C GLY A 66 -2.51 5.93 7.44
N GLY A 67 -2.63 4.77 6.77
CA GLY A 67 -1.53 3.99 6.22
C GLY A 67 -1.26 2.67 6.96
N SER A 68 -0.06 2.15 6.76
CA SER A 68 0.35 0.78 7.06
C SER A 68 0.00 0.26 8.47
N VAL A 69 0.31 1.02 9.54
CA VAL A 69 0.07 0.55 10.91
C VAL A 69 -1.42 0.41 11.21
N TYR A 70 -2.22 1.39 10.75
CA TYR A 70 -3.68 1.30 10.87
C TYR A 70 -4.21 0.10 10.11
N ASN A 71 -3.79 -0.08 8.85
CA ASN A 71 -4.27 -1.18 8.01
C ASN A 71 -3.98 -2.55 8.62
N ILE A 72 -2.74 -2.77 9.08
CA ILE A 72 -2.36 -4.03 9.74
C ILE A 72 -3.24 -4.27 10.98
N ASN A 73 -3.41 -3.26 11.82
CA ASN A 73 -4.21 -3.39 13.04
C ASN A 73 -5.71 -3.63 12.75
N ALA A 74 -6.27 -2.95 11.76
CA ALA A 74 -7.67 -3.09 11.38
C ALA A 74 -7.95 -4.43 10.69
N VAL A 75 -6.99 -4.96 9.92
CA VAL A 75 -7.04 -6.34 9.38
C VAL A 75 -7.03 -7.36 10.51
N LEU A 76 -6.11 -7.23 11.48
CA LEU A 76 -6.02 -8.14 12.62
C LEU A 76 -7.26 -8.08 13.52
N ALA A 77 -7.88 -6.91 13.65
CA ALA A 77 -9.13 -6.72 14.38
C ALA A 77 -10.37 -7.23 13.63
N GLY A 78 -10.26 -7.60 12.35
CA GLY A 78 -11.39 -8.02 11.52
C GLY A 78 -12.25 -6.88 10.98
N ASN A 79 -11.87 -5.62 11.23
CA ASN A 79 -12.57 -4.44 10.69
C ASN A 79 -12.33 -4.27 9.18
N LEU A 80 -11.19 -4.74 8.68
CA LEU A 80 -10.86 -4.80 7.27
C LEU A 80 -10.55 -6.24 6.86
N ALA A 81 -10.95 -6.61 5.64
CA ALA A 81 -10.60 -7.92 5.09
C ALA A 81 -9.14 -7.93 4.62
N PHE A 82 -8.71 -6.84 4.00
CA PHE A 82 -7.37 -6.66 3.48
C PHE A 82 -6.82 -5.28 3.85
N GLY A 83 -5.51 -5.17 3.84
CA GLY A 83 -4.80 -3.91 4.01
C GLY A 83 -3.60 -3.85 3.09
N ILE A 84 -3.32 -2.67 2.54
CA ILE A 84 -2.04 -2.41 1.86
C ILE A 84 -1.08 -1.84 2.90
N CYS A 85 0.10 -2.43 3.04
CA CYS A 85 1.14 -1.93 3.94
C CYS A 85 2.52 -2.09 3.35
N GLN A 86 3.46 -1.30 3.84
CA GLN A 86 4.87 -1.42 3.45
C GLN A 86 5.50 -2.68 4.04
N SER A 87 6.45 -3.29 3.32
CA SER A 87 7.13 -4.53 3.70
C SER A 87 7.91 -4.42 5.01
N ASP A 88 8.48 -3.25 5.32
CA ASP A 88 9.13 -2.98 6.60
C ASP A 88 8.14 -2.98 7.76
N ARG A 89 6.95 -2.39 7.58
CA ARG A 89 5.87 -2.41 8.58
C ARG A 89 5.37 -3.83 8.81
N GLN A 90 5.24 -4.60 7.73
CA GLN A 90 4.90 -6.02 7.81
C GLN A 90 5.94 -6.79 8.61
N PHE A 91 7.23 -6.64 8.29
CA PHE A 91 8.35 -7.25 9.04
C PHE A 91 8.32 -6.89 10.53
N GLN A 92 8.12 -5.62 10.84
CA GLN A 92 8.11 -5.15 12.22
C GLN A 92 6.89 -5.68 12.99
N ALA A 93 5.72 -5.76 12.36
CA ALA A 93 4.52 -6.33 12.97
C ALA A 93 4.72 -7.81 13.33
N VAL A 94 5.22 -8.63 12.40
CA VAL A 94 5.40 -10.08 12.65
C VAL A 94 6.46 -10.36 13.71
N ASN A 95 7.43 -9.46 13.89
CA ASN A 95 8.47 -9.57 14.91
C ASN A 95 8.13 -8.83 16.22
N GLY A 96 6.99 -8.15 16.31
CA GLY A 96 6.60 -7.40 17.51
C GLY A 96 7.49 -6.20 17.80
N LEU A 97 7.99 -5.54 16.76
CA LEU A 97 8.88 -4.38 16.85
C LEU A 97 8.10 -3.07 16.69
N ALA A 98 8.77 -1.94 16.93
CA ALA A 98 8.24 -0.58 16.75
C ALA A 98 6.86 -0.40 17.40
N GLU A 99 5.82 -0.11 16.62
CA GLU A 99 4.44 0.12 17.09
C GLU A 99 3.83 -1.09 17.81
N TRP A 100 4.40 -2.28 17.62
CA TRP A 100 3.94 -3.53 18.25
C TRP A 100 4.80 -3.98 19.44
N LYS A 101 5.78 -3.18 19.90
CA LYS A 101 6.68 -3.54 21.01
C LYS A 101 5.96 -4.01 22.28
N ASN A 102 4.84 -3.37 22.63
CA ASN A 102 4.07 -3.71 23.83
C ASN A 102 2.99 -4.80 23.58
N ARG A 103 2.75 -5.16 22.32
CA ARG A 103 1.76 -6.16 21.90
C ARG A 103 2.40 -7.50 21.52
N GLY A 104 3.71 -7.50 21.25
CA GLY A 104 4.46 -8.66 20.78
C GLY A 104 4.21 -8.98 19.29
N PRO A 105 4.77 -10.10 18.80
CA PRO A 105 4.59 -10.60 17.43
C PRO A 105 3.12 -10.71 17.00
N GLN A 106 2.77 -10.12 15.86
CA GLN A 106 1.42 -10.22 15.27
C GLN A 106 1.27 -11.50 14.44
N LYS A 107 1.13 -12.64 15.13
CA LYS A 107 1.19 -13.99 14.53
C LYS A 107 0.05 -14.33 13.56
N ASP A 108 -1.07 -13.61 13.64
CA ASP A 108 -2.23 -13.83 12.76
C ASP A 108 -2.15 -13.03 11.45
N LEU A 109 -1.14 -12.16 11.28
CA LEU A 109 -0.94 -11.43 10.03
C LEU A 109 -0.56 -12.42 8.93
N ARG A 110 -1.10 -12.23 7.73
CA ARG A 110 -0.75 -13.01 6.54
C ARG A 110 -0.40 -12.13 5.36
N SER A 111 0.61 -12.53 4.63
CA SER A 111 0.93 -11.97 3.32
C SER A 111 0.01 -12.56 2.26
N VAL A 112 -0.39 -11.73 1.30
CA VAL A 112 -1.01 -12.19 0.05
C VAL A 112 0.05 -12.10 -1.04
N PHE A 113 0.42 -10.89 -1.47
CA PHE A 113 1.52 -10.63 -2.43
C PHE A 113 2.11 -9.24 -2.20
N SER A 114 3.32 -9.00 -2.72
CA SER A 114 3.87 -7.66 -2.88
C SER A 114 3.39 -7.03 -4.19
N ILE A 115 3.39 -5.70 -4.22
CA ILE A 115 2.88 -4.89 -5.32
C ILE A 115 4.08 -4.12 -5.88
N HIS A 116 4.11 -2.78 -5.75
CA HIS A 116 5.12 -1.92 -6.35
C HIS A 116 6.18 -1.48 -5.34
N PRO A 117 7.39 -1.12 -5.80
CA PRO A 117 8.40 -0.51 -4.94
C PRO A 117 7.93 0.87 -4.48
N GLU A 118 8.27 1.23 -3.25
CA GLU A 118 8.01 2.54 -2.65
C GLU A 118 9.33 3.17 -2.24
N SER A 119 9.69 4.27 -2.89
CA SER A 119 10.92 5.01 -2.62
C SER A 119 10.68 6.04 -1.52
N VAL A 120 11.64 6.19 -0.60
CA VAL A 120 11.62 7.28 0.38
C VAL A 120 11.93 8.59 -0.36
N THR A 121 10.88 9.36 -0.63
CA THR A 121 11.00 10.61 -1.40
C THR A 121 11.13 11.78 -0.45
N LEU A 122 12.25 12.50 -0.51
CA LEU A 122 12.43 13.77 0.17
C LEU A 122 12.19 14.91 -0.83
N VAL A 123 11.14 15.70 -0.63
CA VAL A 123 10.85 16.89 -1.45
C VAL A 123 11.18 18.12 -0.64
N ALA A 124 11.97 19.04 -1.21
CA ALA A 124 12.37 20.27 -0.52
C ALA A 124 12.21 21.50 -1.41
N SER A 125 11.89 22.64 -0.81
CA SER A 125 11.91 23.93 -1.52
C SER A 125 13.35 24.27 -1.93
N VAL A 126 13.53 24.82 -3.13
CA VAL A 126 14.86 25.27 -3.58
C VAL A 126 15.42 26.35 -2.64
N ALA A 127 14.54 27.21 -2.12
CA ALA A 127 14.89 28.31 -1.20
C ALA A 127 15.41 27.84 0.16
N SER A 128 15.01 26.66 0.64
CA SER A 128 15.50 26.13 1.93
C SER A 128 16.99 25.75 1.92
N GLY A 129 17.58 25.60 0.73
CA GLY A 129 18.97 25.19 0.53
C GLY A 129 19.19 23.68 0.56
N ILE A 130 18.19 22.88 0.93
CA ILE A 130 18.31 21.43 1.14
C ILE A 130 18.67 20.72 -0.18
N LYS A 131 19.81 20.04 -0.20
CA LYS A 131 20.33 19.24 -1.32
C LYS A 131 20.71 17.82 -0.92
N SER A 132 20.84 17.55 0.38
CA SER A 132 20.99 16.21 0.94
C SER A 132 20.27 16.11 2.30
N PRO A 133 20.10 14.91 2.87
CA PRO A 133 19.46 14.75 4.17
C PRO A 133 20.18 15.49 5.32
N GLU A 134 21.49 15.70 5.27
CA GLU A 134 22.25 16.47 6.28
C GLU A 134 21.78 17.92 6.41
N ASP A 135 21.26 18.51 5.33
CA ASP A 135 20.77 19.89 5.31
C ASP A 135 19.45 20.08 6.06
N LEU A 136 18.83 19.01 6.57
CA LEU A 136 17.53 19.05 7.25
C LEU A 136 17.62 19.67 8.66
N LYS A 137 18.81 19.76 9.25
CA LYS A 137 18.98 20.26 10.62
C LYS A 137 18.42 21.68 10.78
N GLY A 138 17.53 21.84 11.76
CA GLY A 138 16.83 23.10 12.07
C GLY A 138 15.72 23.49 11.09
N LYS A 139 15.48 22.72 10.02
CA LYS A 139 14.45 23.00 9.00
C LYS A 139 13.07 22.52 9.44
N ARG A 140 12.02 23.07 8.84
CA ARG A 140 10.62 22.66 9.03
C ARG A 140 10.32 21.47 8.12
N VAL A 141 10.27 20.27 8.69
CA VAL A 141 10.20 19.03 7.91
C VAL A 141 8.98 18.23 8.31
N ASN A 142 8.11 17.90 7.35
CA ASN A 142 7.08 16.90 7.61
C ASN A 142 7.68 15.49 7.56
N LEU A 143 7.67 14.82 8.71
CA LEU A 143 8.15 13.45 8.87
C LEU A 143 7.06 12.42 8.53
N GLY A 144 5.79 12.81 8.61
CA GLY A 144 4.65 11.96 8.27
C GLY A 144 3.71 11.74 9.45
N ASN A 145 2.45 11.42 9.16
CA ASN A 145 1.44 11.26 10.20
C ASN A 145 1.68 10.00 11.06
N PRO A 146 1.21 10.00 12.33
CA PRO A 146 1.23 8.81 13.17
C PRO A 146 0.60 7.60 12.47
N GLY A 147 1.25 6.44 12.58
CA GLY A 147 0.80 5.18 11.98
C GLY A 147 1.09 5.01 10.48
N SER A 148 1.67 6.02 9.81
CA SER A 148 2.24 5.85 8.48
C SER A 148 3.61 5.16 8.59
N GLY A 149 3.99 4.31 7.62
CA GLY A 149 5.38 3.84 7.61
C GLY A 149 6.35 4.89 7.05
N GLN A 150 5.87 5.90 6.31
CA GLN A 150 6.63 7.12 6.03
C GLN A 150 7.27 7.69 7.30
N LEU A 151 6.53 7.83 8.40
CA LEU A 151 7.05 8.36 9.66
C LEU A 151 8.23 7.55 10.19
N GLN A 152 8.18 6.23 10.11
CA GLN A 152 9.32 5.42 10.51
C GLN A 152 10.48 5.56 9.51
N ASN A 153 10.19 5.60 8.21
CA ASN A 153 11.23 5.71 7.20
C ASN A 153 11.98 7.05 7.26
N SER A 154 11.28 8.16 7.51
CA SER A 154 11.94 9.46 7.71
C SER A 154 12.81 9.47 8.97
N LYS A 155 12.36 8.84 10.07
CA LYS A 155 13.17 8.68 11.29
C LYS A 155 14.41 7.85 11.04
N ASP A 156 14.28 6.78 10.25
CA ASP A 156 15.38 5.90 9.88
C ASP A 156 16.42 6.63 9.03
N VAL A 157 15.98 7.46 8.06
CA VAL A 157 16.85 8.34 7.29
C VAL A 157 17.54 9.35 8.21
N LEU A 158 16.81 10.10 9.05
CA LEU A 158 17.42 11.04 9.99
C LEU A 158 18.48 10.35 10.87
N SER A 159 18.16 9.19 11.42
CA SER A 159 19.08 8.42 12.27
C SER A 159 20.31 7.94 11.52
N ALA A 160 20.20 7.58 10.25
CA ALA A 160 21.35 7.21 9.43
C ALA A 160 22.34 8.37 9.30
N PHE A 161 21.82 9.59 9.15
CA PHE A 161 22.61 10.84 9.10
C PHE A 161 22.90 11.44 10.49
N GLY A 162 22.78 10.65 11.57
CA GLY A 162 23.14 11.08 12.92
C GLY A 162 22.20 12.13 13.53
N MET A 163 20.99 12.26 13.00
CA MET A 163 19.96 13.19 13.48
C MET A 163 18.79 12.45 14.15
N THR A 164 18.03 13.20 14.91
CA THR A 164 16.78 12.80 15.54
C THR A 164 15.64 13.73 15.09
N PRO A 165 14.36 13.37 15.32
CA PRO A 165 13.25 14.29 15.08
C PRO A 165 13.39 15.64 15.80
N GLU A 166 14.11 15.70 16.91
CA GLU A 166 14.38 16.91 17.70
C GLU A 166 15.40 17.85 17.02
N ASP A 167 16.21 17.33 16.10
CA ASP A 167 17.15 18.13 15.29
C ASP A 167 16.45 18.91 14.16
N VAL A 168 15.16 18.67 13.92
CA VAL A 168 14.35 19.37 12.92
C VAL A 168 13.10 19.99 13.58
N GLN A 169 12.53 21.01 12.96
CA GLN A 169 11.20 21.51 13.35
C GLN A 169 10.15 20.56 12.75
N ALA A 170 9.92 19.43 13.42
CA ALA A 170 9.12 18.33 12.90
C ALA A 170 7.62 18.67 12.80
N ALA A 171 7.03 18.38 11.63
CA ALA A 171 5.60 18.29 11.42
C ALA A 171 5.17 16.83 11.20
N TYR A 172 3.93 16.51 11.58
CA TYR A 172 3.36 15.16 11.49
C TYR A 172 2.00 15.17 10.78
N VAL A 173 1.93 15.83 9.63
CA VAL A 173 0.70 15.97 8.84
C VAL A 173 0.54 14.82 7.86
N LYS A 174 -0.68 14.61 7.34
CA LYS A 174 -0.93 13.58 6.32
C LYS A 174 -0.25 13.94 5.00
N ALA A 175 0.09 12.93 4.20
CA ALA A 175 0.75 13.11 2.91
C ALA A 175 -0.02 14.02 1.93
N VAL A 176 -1.35 14.10 2.06
CA VAL A 176 -2.20 14.99 1.25
C VAL A 176 -2.06 16.47 1.61
N GLU A 177 -1.64 16.80 2.83
CA GLU A 177 -1.50 18.19 3.30
C GLU A 177 -0.11 18.76 2.99
N ALA A 178 0.91 17.89 2.93
CA ALA A 178 2.31 18.29 2.85
C ALA A 178 2.68 19.13 1.60
N PRO A 179 2.19 18.82 0.37
CA PRO A 179 2.46 19.64 -0.81
C PRO A 179 1.99 21.09 -0.66
N GLY A 180 0.76 21.29 -0.19
CA GLY A 180 0.20 22.61 0.05
C GLY A 180 0.99 23.39 1.10
N LEU A 181 1.32 22.76 2.23
CA LEU A 181 2.13 23.41 3.27
C LEU A 181 3.55 23.77 2.80
N LEU A 182 4.16 22.95 1.94
CA LEU A 182 5.43 23.29 1.30
C LEU A 182 5.27 24.49 0.36
N GLN A 183 4.22 24.50 -0.46
CA GLN A 183 3.94 25.56 -1.43
C GLN A 183 3.52 26.88 -0.78
N ASP A 184 2.96 26.82 0.43
CA ASP A 184 2.68 27.97 1.31
C ASP A 184 3.90 28.38 2.14
N GLU A 185 5.07 27.76 1.91
CA GLU A 185 6.31 28.04 2.61
C GLU A 185 6.20 27.85 4.15
N ARG A 186 5.24 27.04 4.60
CA ARG A 186 5.06 26.62 6.00
C ARG A 186 5.92 25.42 6.36
N LEU A 187 6.37 24.66 5.35
CA LEU A 187 7.40 23.64 5.44
C LEU A 187 8.58 24.02 4.53
N ASP A 188 9.76 23.53 4.88
CA ASP A 188 10.96 23.59 4.04
C ASP A 188 11.12 22.30 3.23
N ALA A 189 10.70 21.17 3.80
CA ALA A 189 10.70 19.87 3.15
C ALA A 189 9.60 18.94 3.69
N PHE A 190 9.32 17.87 2.95
CA PHE A 190 8.54 16.75 3.45
C PHE A 190 9.09 15.43 2.92
N PHE A 191 8.98 14.39 3.75
CA PHE A 191 9.15 13.02 3.30
C PHE A 191 7.83 12.48 2.74
N TYR A 192 7.91 11.52 1.83
CA TYR A 192 6.84 10.57 1.54
C TYR A 192 7.41 9.27 0.98
N THR A 193 7.14 8.14 1.63
CA THR A 193 7.46 6.82 1.06
C THR A 193 6.31 6.38 0.19
N VAL A 194 6.53 6.32 -1.13
CA VAL A 194 5.45 6.10 -2.11
C VAL A 194 5.97 5.51 -3.41
N GLY A 195 5.09 4.82 -4.15
CA GLY A 195 5.34 4.46 -5.55
C GLY A 195 5.33 5.66 -6.49
N HIS A 196 6.02 5.54 -7.62
CA HIS A 196 6.13 6.62 -8.61
C HIS A 196 5.43 6.26 -9.93
N PRO A 197 4.78 7.21 -10.60
CA PRO A 197 4.51 8.60 -10.19
C PRO A 197 3.46 8.69 -9.07
N ALA A 198 3.60 9.69 -8.20
CA ALA A 198 2.63 9.98 -7.12
C ALA A 198 1.98 11.36 -7.32
N GLY A 199 0.66 11.43 -7.05
CA GLY A 199 -0.12 12.66 -7.20
C GLY A 199 0.37 13.79 -6.31
N ASN A 200 0.68 13.48 -5.04
CA ASN A 200 1.15 14.50 -4.09
C ASN A 200 2.52 15.10 -4.50
N ILE A 201 3.43 14.31 -5.09
CA ILE A 201 4.73 14.82 -5.55
C ILE A 201 4.56 15.67 -6.82
N LYS A 202 3.61 15.29 -7.71
CA LYS A 202 3.24 16.13 -8.86
C LYS A 202 2.66 17.47 -8.43
N GLU A 203 1.78 17.46 -7.43
CA GLU A 203 1.22 18.68 -6.83
C GLU A 203 2.33 19.56 -6.26
N ALA A 204 3.22 19.00 -5.45
CA ALA A 204 4.34 19.73 -4.86
C ALA A 204 5.27 20.33 -5.93
N THR A 205 5.54 19.60 -7.01
CA THR A 205 6.46 20.04 -8.07
C THR A 205 5.86 21.05 -9.03
N SER A 206 4.53 21.10 -9.16
CA SER A 206 3.82 21.97 -10.10
C SER A 206 3.27 23.25 -9.46
N GLY A 207 3.55 23.49 -8.18
CA GLY A 207 3.06 24.66 -7.46
C GLY A 207 3.83 25.96 -7.73
N ARG A 208 3.54 26.98 -6.92
CA ARG A 208 4.07 28.35 -7.02
C ARG A 208 5.59 28.43 -6.80
N ILE A 209 6.10 27.82 -5.74
CA ILE A 209 7.53 27.83 -5.43
C ILE A 209 8.25 26.68 -6.11
N LYS A 210 9.52 26.90 -6.45
CA LYS A 210 10.37 25.83 -6.99
C LYS A 210 10.78 24.86 -5.88
N VAL A 211 10.62 23.58 -6.17
CA VAL A 211 11.00 22.47 -5.29
C VAL A 211 11.86 21.47 -6.07
N ARG A 212 12.59 20.63 -5.35
CA ARG A 212 13.38 19.53 -5.91
C ARG A 212 13.07 18.23 -5.18
N ILE A 213 13.36 17.12 -5.83
CA ILE A 213 13.45 15.81 -5.16
C ILE A 213 14.90 15.60 -4.76
N VAL A 214 15.15 15.51 -3.46
CA VAL A 214 16.48 15.42 -2.86
C VAL A 214 16.95 13.96 -2.88
N PRO A 215 18.17 13.66 -3.36
CA PRO A 215 18.79 12.35 -3.22
C PRO A 215 18.81 11.86 -1.77
N VAL A 216 18.55 10.58 -1.55
CA VAL A 216 18.64 9.92 -0.23
C VAL A 216 19.57 8.72 -0.36
N ASP A 217 20.87 9.00 -0.36
CA ASP A 217 21.92 8.04 -0.70
C ASP A 217 23.21 8.27 0.12
N GLY A 218 24.30 7.62 -0.30
CA GLY A 218 25.61 7.68 0.36
C GLY A 218 25.82 6.62 1.45
N GLU A 219 27.03 6.61 2.01
CA GLU A 219 27.48 5.64 3.03
C GLU A 219 26.51 5.49 4.22
N PRO A 220 25.86 6.56 4.75
CA PRO A 220 24.85 6.42 5.80
C PRO A 220 23.68 5.52 5.41
N ILE A 221 23.21 5.63 4.16
CA ILE A 221 22.09 4.86 3.63
C ILE A 221 22.50 3.41 3.31
N GLU A 222 23.71 3.21 2.80
CA GLU A 222 24.27 1.86 2.59
C GLU A 222 24.31 1.08 3.91
N LYS A 223 24.86 1.69 4.98
CA LYS A 223 24.87 1.11 6.34
C LYS A 223 23.47 0.89 6.90
N LEU A 224 22.50 1.73 6.55
CA LEU A 224 21.11 1.55 6.97
C LEU A 224 20.51 0.30 6.32
N ILE A 225 20.74 0.11 5.01
CA ILE A 225 20.27 -1.06 4.26
C ILE A 225 20.90 -2.35 4.81
N GLU A 226 22.21 -2.35 5.09
CA GLU A 226 22.90 -3.50 5.70
C GLU A 226 22.28 -3.93 7.04
N LYS A 227 21.86 -2.95 7.85
CA LYS A 227 21.26 -3.21 9.18
C LYS A 227 19.78 -3.59 9.13
N LYS A 228 19.08 -3.24 8.05
CA LYS A 228 17.62 -3.35 7.95
C LYS A 228 17.24 -4.08 6.66
N PRO A 229 17.08 -5.42 6.72
CA PRO A 229 16.95 -6.27 5.54
C PRO A 229 15.66 -6.05 4.74
N TYR A 230 14.75 -5.22 5.23
CA TYR A 230 13.52 -4.82 4.54
C TYR A 230 13.70 -3.59 3.63
N TYR A 231 14.85 -2.90 3.69
CA TYR A 231 15.19 -1.84 2.74
C TYR A 231 16.00 -2.39 1.56
N ALA A 232 15.79 -1.76 0.41
CA ALA A 232 16.61 -1.95 -0.78
C ALA A 232 16.98 -0.59 -1.39
N ILE A 233 17.98 -0.58 -2.28
CA ILE A 233 18.30 0.60 -3.07
C ILE A 233 17.09 0.98 -3.92
N GLY A 234 16.70 2.25 -3.84
CA GLY A 234 15.61 2.85 -4.60
C GLY A 234 16.14 3.86 -5.62
N LYS A 235 15.35 4.13 -6.66
CA LYS A 235 15.60 5.21 -7.61
C LYS A 235 14.27 5.85 -7.97
N ILE A 236 14.31 7.15 -8.24
CA ILE A 236 13.16 7.95 -8.65
C ILE A 236 13.44 8.49 -10.05
N ASP A 237 12.68 8.02 -11.03
CA ASP A 237 12.74 8.52 -12.40
C ASP A 237 12.11 9.91 -12.48
N MET A 238 12.93 10.92 -12.76
CA MET A 238 12.53 12.33 -12.79
C MET A 238 11.69 12.70 -14.01
N SER A 239 11.60 11.85 -15.03
CA SER A 239 10.64 12.02 -16.14
C SER A 239 9.18 12.09 -15.65
N ASN A 240 8.91 11.53 -14.46
CA ASN A 240 7.61 11.61 -13.80
C ASN A 240 7.26 13.02 -13.26
N TYR A 241 8.26 13.90 -13.10
CA TYR A 241 8.14 15.19 -12.41
C TYR A 241 8.81 16.32 -13.20
N PRO A 242 8.30 16.64 -14.42
CA PRO A 242 8.92 17.62 -15.32
C PRO A 242 8.94 19.05 -14.76
N MET A 243 8.14 19.34 -13.73
CA MET A 243 8.07 20.67 -13.10
C MET A 243 9.07 20.85 -11.95
N ALA A 244 9.72 19.78 -11.50
CA ALA A 244 10.74 19.81 -10.45
C ALA A 244 11.98 20.59 -10.92
N ALA A 245 12.66 21.26 -9.99
CA ALA A 245 13.88 22.02 -10.30
C ALA A 245 15.05 21.14 -10.78
N ASN A 246 14.99 19.83 -10.54
CA ASN A 246 15.96 18.84 -11.00
C ASN A 246 15.32 17.78 -11.92
N ALA A 247 14.34 18.18 -12.75
CA ALA A 247 13.67 17.31 -13.72
C ALA A 247 14.65 16.58 -14.66
N ASP A 248 15.75 17.25 -15.03
CA ASP A 248 16.74 16.71 -15.99
C ASP A 248 17.78 15.78 -15.34
N ALA A 249 17.66 15.48 -14.04
CA ALA A 249 18.62 14.63 -13.32
C ALA A 249 18.57 13.14 -13.73
N GLY A 250 17.60 12.73 -14.57
CA GLY A 250 17.37 11.35 -14.97
C GLY A 250 16.84 10.52 -13.81
N MET A 251 17.74 9.94 -13.02
CA MET A 251 17.39 9.10 -11.86
C MET A 251 17.94 9.72 -10.57
N VAL A 252 17.06 10.04 -9.62
CA VAL A 252 17.46 10.46 -8.27
C VAL A 252 17.57 9.22 -7.38
N PRO A 253 18.73 8.97 -6.75
CA PRO A 253 18.91 7.79 -5.88
C PRO A 253 18.17 7.96 -4.56
N SER A 254 17.73 6.83 -4.01
CA SER A 254 17.00 6.73 -2.75
C SER A 254 17.21 5.33 -2.14
N LEU A 255 16.48 5.04 -1.08
CA LEU A 255 16.20 3.70 -0.58
C LEU A 255 14.68 3.48 -0.59
N GLY A 256 14.25 2.23 -0.55
CA GLY A 256 12.84 1.91 -0.59
C GLY A 256 12.47 0.58 0.01
N VAL A 257 11.17 0.37 0.07
CA VAL A 257 10.48 -0.84 0.53
C VAL A 257 9.53 -1.30 -0.58
N LYS A 258 8.74 -2.34 -0.33
CA LYS A 258 7.63 -2.72 -1.23
C LYS A 258 6.29 -2.47 -0.56
N ALA A 259 5.31 -2.04 -1.36
CA ALA A 259 3.91 -2.17 -0.98
C ALA A 259 3.53 -3.66 -0.96
N THR A 260 2.74 -4.08 0.01
CA THR A 260 2.26 -5.46 0.16
C THR A 260 0.78 -5.48 0.45
N LEU A 261 0.06 -6.45 -0.09
CA LEU A 261 -1.31 -6.76 0.30
C LEU A 261 -1.25 -7.79 1.43
N VAL A 262 -1.86 -7.46 2.56
CA VAL A 262 -1.96 -8.31 3.75
C VAL A 262 -3.39 -8.61 4.12
N THR A 263 -3.56 -9.72 4.82
CA THR A 263 -4.82 -10.15 5.44
C THR A 263 -4.54 -10.81 6.80
N ARG A 264 -5.55 -11.44 7.41
CA ARG A 264 -5.43 -12.21 8.65
C ARG A 264 -5.61 -13.70 8.38
N ALA A 265 -5.05 -14.54 9.24
CA ALA A 265 -5.08 -16.00 9.11
C ALA A 265 -6.49 -16.60 9.03
N SER A 266 -7.47 -15.93 9.63
CA SER A 266 -8.87 -16.38 9.71
C SER A 266 -9.76 -15.81 8.61
N LEU A 267 -9.21 -15.09 7.61
CA LEU A 267 -10.01 -14.74 6.43
C LEU A 267 -10.31 -16.01 5.63
N ASP A 268 -11.50 -16.07 5.04
CA ASP A 268 -11.92 -17.20 4.24
C ASP A 268 -10.91 -17.48 3.11
N GLU A 269 -10.54 -18.75 2.95
CA GLU A 269 -9.56 -19.20 1.98
C GLU A 269 -9.97 -18.84 0.55
N ASP A 270 -11.25 -19.02 0.21
CA ASP A 270 -11.75 -18.82 -1.14
C ASP A 270 -11.78 -17.33 -1.50
N ILE A 271 -12.00 -16.45 -0.53
CA ILE A 271 -11.89 -14.99 -0.75
C ILE A 271 -10.46 -14.60 -1.12
N VAL A 272 -9.47 -15.11 -0.38
CA VAL A 272 -8.07 -14.76 -0.64
C VAL A 272 -7.57 -15.42 -1.92
N TYR A 273 -7.99 -16.66 -2.20
CA TYR A 273 -7.72 -17.36 -3.45
C TYR A 273 -8.26 -16.58 -4.65
N ALA A 274 -9.53 -16.16 -4.62
CA ALA A 274 -10.17 -15.42 -5.71
C ALA A 274 -9.45 -14.11 -6.02
N ILE A 275 -9.12 -13.32 -4.99
CA ILE A 275 -8.39 -12.06 -5.16
C ILE A 275 -6.98 -12.28 -5.71
N THR A 276 -6.27 -13.28 -5.18
CA THR A 276 -4.91 -13.61 -5.66
C THR A 276 -4.95 -14.07 -7.12
N LYS A 277 -5.86 -14.97 -7.45
CA LYS A 277 -6.06 -15.49 -8.81
C LYS A 277 -6.39 -14.37 -9.78
N GLU A 278 -7.35 -13.52 -9.45
CA GLU A 278 -7.80 -12.46 -10.34
C GLU A 278 -6.68 -11.48 -10.69
N VAL A 279 -5.84 -11.11 -9.71
CA VAL A 279 -4.69 -10.22 -9.95
C VAL A 279 -3.61 -10.89 -10.81
N PHE A 280 -3.27 -12.14 -10.52
CA PHE A 280 -2.16 -12.82 -11.21
C PHE A 280 -2.54 -13.39 -12.58
N GLU A 281 -3.78 -13.82 -12.81
CA GLU A 281 -4.23 -14.29 -14.13
C GLU A 281 -4.43 -13.12 -15.10
N ASN A 282 -4.92 -11.98 -14.61
CA ASN A 282 -5.13 -10.77 -15.40
C ASN A 282 -3.99 -9.76 -15.19
N PHE A 283 -2.76 -10.26 -15.09
CA PHE A 283 -1.60 -9.49 -14.66
C PHE A 283 -1.32 -8.26 -15.54
N GLU A 284 -1.40 -8.37 -16.86
CA GLU A 284 -1.18 -7.23 -17.76
C GLU A 284 -2.29 -6.18 -17.63
N GLN A 285 -3.54 -6.61 -17.41
CA GLN A 285 -4.62 -5.68 -17.09
C GLN A 285 -4.32 -4.96 -15.78
N PHE A 286 -3.91 -5.68 -14.72
CA PHE A 286 -3.51 -5.06 -13.45
C PHE A 286 -2.41 -4.03 -13.67
N LYS A 287 -1.34 -4.37 -14.40
CA LYS A 287 -0.23 -3.46 -14.72
C LYS A 287 -0.67 -2.18 -15.43
N SER A 288 -1.69 -2.26 -16.30
CA SER A 288 -2.21 -1.10 -17.02
C SER A 288 -2.98 -0.11 -16.15
N LEU A 289 -3.42 -0.51 -14.95
CA LEU A 289 -4.28 0.32 -14.10
C LEU A 289 -3.53 1.42 -13.35
N HIS A 290 -2.20 1.39 -13.30
CA HIS A 290 -1.39 2.48 -12.78
C HIS A 290 0.07 2.40 -13.28
N PRO A 291 0.75 3.52 -13.60
CA PRO A 291 2.12 3.47 -14.14
C PRO A 291 3.13 2.85 -13.17
N ALA A 292 2.94 2.98 -11.86
CA ALA A 292 3.79 2.34 -10.84
C ALA A 292 3.82 0.80 -10.94
N TYR A 293 2.86 0.19 -11.64
CA TYR A 293 2.78 -1.26 -11.81
C TYR A 293 3.51 -1.75 -13.07
N SER A 294 3.97 -0.85 -13.94
CA SER A 294 4.65 -1.19 -15.20
C SER A 294 5.91 -2.05 -15.00
N VAL A 295 6.61 -1.86 -13.88
CA VAL A 295 7.84 -2.58 -13.51
C VAL A 295 7.58 -3.95 -12.88
N LEU A 296 6.32 -4.33 -12.64
CA LEU A 296 6.02 -5.58 -11.96
C LEU A 296 6.32 -6.80 -12.83
N SER A 297 6.82 -7.83 -12.16
CA SER A 297 6.77 -9.22 -12.60
C SER A 297 6.09 -10.09 -11.55
N LYS A 298 5.48 -11.20 -11.96
CA LYS A 298 4.86 -12.16 -11.02
C LYS A 298 5.86 -12.68 -9.98
N LYS A 299 7.12 -12.86 -10.37
CA LYS A 299 8.20 -13.30 -9.47
C LYS A 299 8.49 -12.24 -8.41
N ASP A 300 8.58 -10.97 -8.82
CA ASP A 300 8.92 -9.87 -7.90
C ASP A 300 7.79 -9.58 -6.91
N MET A 301 6.54 -9.84 -7.29
CA MET A 301 5.36 -9.78 -6.41
C MET A 301 5.33 -10.86 -5.33
N LEU A 302 6.28 -11.80 -5.35
CA LEU A 302 6.43 -12.85 -4.33
C LEU A 302 7.66 -12.61 -3.43
N GLN A 303 8.38 -11.50 -3.64
CA GLN A 303 9.50 -11.07 -2.81
C GLN A 303 9.11 -9.93 -1.86
N GLY A 304 9.87 -9.76 -0.77
CA GLY A 304 9.63 -8.68 0.20
C GLY A 304 8.42 -8.94 1.09
N LEU A 305 8.08 -10.21 1.29
CA LEU A 305 7.06 -10.69 2.21
C LEU A 305 7.74 -11.18 3.49
N SER A 306 7.14 -10.89 4.65
CA SER A 306 7.67 -11.27 5.97
C SER A 306 6.63 -11.95 6.85
N ALA A 307 5.33 -11.79 6.56
CA ALA A 307 4.30 -12.60 7.20
C ALA A 307 4.11 -13.91 6.44
N PRO A 308 3.76 -15.01 7.12
CA PRO A 308 3.38 -16.26 6.45
C PRO A 308 2.31 -16.00 5.39
N LEU A 309 2.34 -16.76 4.31
CA LEU A 309 1.33 -16.65 3.26
C LEU A 309 -0.03 -17.10 3.76
N HIS A 310 -1.09 -16.43 3.28
CA HIS A 310 -2.44 -16.93 3.50
C HIS A 310 -2.68 -18.23 2.72
N LYS A 311 -3.43 -19.18 3.29
CA LYS A 311 -3.71 -20.48 2.66
C LYS A 311 -4.31 -20.35 1.26
N GLY A 312 -5.21 -19.39 1.06
CA GLY A 312 -5.82 -19.11 -0.25
C GLY A 312 -4.81 -18.63 -1.28
N ALA A 313 -3.82 -17.83 -0.88
CA ALA A 313 -2.73 -17.40 -1.76
C ALA A 313 -1.81 -18.58 -2.09
N VAL A 314 -1.44 -19.39 -1.09
CA VAL A 314 -0.64 -20.62 -1.28
C VAL A 314 -1.31 -21.57 -2.26
N LYS A 315 -2.62 -21.79 -2.13
CA LYS A 315 -3.42 -22.63 -3.05
C LYS A 315 -3.28 -22.16 -4.50
N TYR A 316 -3.46 -20.86 -4.75
CA TYR A 316 -3.27 -20.31 -6.09
C TYR A 316 -1.81 -20.43 -6.57
N TYR A 317 -0.83 -20.09 -5.74
CA TYR A 317 0.58 -20.18 -6.13
C TYR A 317 1.03 -21.59 -6.45
N LYS A 318 0.44 -22.60 -5.80
CA LYS A 318 0.69 -24.00 -6.11
C LYS A 318 0.14 -24.35 -7.50
N GLU A 319 -1.10 -23.98 -7.79
CA GLU A 319 -1.75 -24.22 -9.10
C GLU A 319 -0.99 -23.52 -10.24
N ALA A 320 -0.55 -22.28 -10.01
CA ALA A 320 0.16 -21.48 -11.00
C ALA A 320 1.66 -21.80 -11.12
N GLY A 321 2.19 -22.75 -10.33
CA GLY A 321 3.63 -23.08 -10.32
C GLY A 321 4.54 -21.95 -9.83
N LEU A 322 4.01 -21.06 -8.99
CA LEU A 322 4.66 -19.85 -8.49
C LEU A 322 5.34 -20.04 -7.13
N LEU A 323 5.03 -21.09 -6.37
CA LEU A 323 5.64 -21.33 -5.04
C LEU A 323 7.17 -21.37 -5.06
N LYS A 324 7.79 -21.81 -6.16
CA LYS A 324 9.25 -21.81 -6.33
C LYS A 324 9.92 -20.43 -6.23
N TYR A 325 9.13 -19.35 -6.25
CA TYR A 325 9.61 -17.99 -6.09
C TYR A 325 9.32 -17.43 -4.69
N VAL A 326 8.65 -18.16 -3.81
CA VAL A 326 8.35 -17.74 -2.44
C VAL A 326 9.45 -18.26 -1.52
N ASP A 327 9.81 -17.47 -0.51
CA ASP A 327 10.63 -17.94 0.59
C ASP A 327 9.94 -19.12 1.32
N PRO A 328 10.57 -20.31 1.38
CA PRO A 328 9.97 -21.47 2.03
C PRO A 328 9.60 -21.31 3.50
N ASP A 329 10.23 -20.36 4.20
CA ASP A 329 9.93 -20.08 5.61
C ASP A 329 8.58 -19.36 5.79
N LEU A 330 7.94 -18.96 4.69
CA LEU A 330 6.63 -18.29 4.69
C LEU A 330 5.44 -19.24 4.44
N TYR A 331 5.66 -20.55 4.30
CA TYR A 331 4.59 -21.54 4.11
C TYR A 331 3.76 -21.82 5.37
#